data_AF-A0A8S3HQZ1-F1
#
_entry.id   AF-A0A8S3HQZ1-F1
#
_cell.length_a   1.000
_cell.length_b   1.000
_cell.length_c   1.000
_cell.angle_alpha   90.00
_cell.angle_beta   90.00
_cell.angle_gamma   90.00
#
_symmetry.space_group_name_H-M   'P 1'
#
loop_
_entity.id
_entity.type
_entity.pdbx_description
1 polymer ?
#
loop_
_entity_poly.entity_id
_entity_poly.type
_entity_poly.pdbx_seq_one_letter_code
_entity_poly.pdbx_strand_id
1 'polypeptide(L)'
;SIVGSSMSHYPVLALHDVPPTTFSSSILTKLCITTNVFDDCLRLLNGRLKQLTTLNDLPNLKCFSLTCDFIDACDAQIVPLLRHMSYLEELTVYLSIENRDTFVDGTHLHNEILIHMPQLHSFVFYIRTDIGTTDSMRKLSNNDIQQTLKKIKNQKVGCMTYYPTFGGICHVFSIPFLFDRLEMIGNTFPNIIFNNVTFLMVFDSIAFKCEFFIRVARFFPLLKELQISNCRSPL
;
A
#
# COMPACT_ATOMS: atom_id res chain seq x y z
N SER A 1 25.07 10.98 -22.63
CA SER A 1 26.12 10.89 -21.60
C SER A 1 25.45 10.68 -20.26
N ILE A 2 25.71 9.52 -19.64
CA ILE A 2 25.31 9.09 -18.29
C ILE A 2 23.82 9.22 -17.95
N VAL A 3 23.03 8.22 -18.36
CA VAL A 3 21.76 7.87 -17.72
C VAL A 3 22.12 7.11 -16.45
N GLY A 4 22.17 7.82 -15.33
CA GLY A 4 22.36 7.25 -14.01
C GLY A 4 21.03 6.81 -13.42
N SER A 5 20.82 5.49 -13.39
CA SER A 5 19.93 4.83 -12.44
C SER A 5 20.22 5.33 -11.02
N SER A 6 19.20 5.80 -10.30
CA SER A 6 19.26 5.92 -8.83
C SER A 6 18.16 5.08 -8.20
N MET A 7 18.43 3.78 -8.12
CA MET A 7 17.78 2.90 -7.15
C MET A 7 18.22 3.28 -5.72
N SER A 8 17.23 3.42 -4.83
CA SER A 8 17.22 3.13 -3.39
C SER A 8 18.26 3.78 -2.46
N HIS A 9 17.78 4.61 -1.54
CA HIS A 9 18.33 4.73 -0.19
C HIS A 9 17.32 4.20 0.85
N TYR A 10 17.09 2.89 0.81
CA TYR A 10 16.71 2.12 2.00
C TYR A 10 17.87 1.18 2.30
N PRO A 11 18.11 0.78 3.56
CA PRO A 11 18.94 -0.38 3.82
C PRO A 11 18.19 -1.60 3.26
N VAL A 12 18.39 -1.85 1.96
CA VAL A 12 18.03 -3.11 1.34
C VAL A 12 19.01 -4.12 1.92
N LEU A 13 18.53 -4.92 2.87
CA LEU A 13 19.13 -6.21 3.14
C LEU A 13 18.99 -7.00 1.83
N ALA A 14 19.98 -6.86 0.94
CA ALA A 14 20.13 -7.72 -0.22
C ALA A 14 20.50 -9.10 0.34
N LEU A 15 19.46 -9.89 0.61
CA LEU A 15 19.53 -11.17 1.33
C LEU A 15 20.14 -12.30 0.49
N HIS A 16 20.86 -11.98 -0.58
CA HIS A 16 21.64 -12.97 -1.34
C HIS A 16 22.71 -13.65 -0.46
N ASP A 17 23.07 -13.05 0.68
CA ASP A 17 24.12 -13.55 1.58
C ASP A 17 23.62 -14.19 2.90
N VAL A 18 22.31 -14.36 3.11
CA VAL A 18 21.80 -14.94 4.38
C VAL A 18 21.45 -16.42 4.22
N PRO A 19 22.04 -17.33 5.02
CA PRO A 19 21.80 -18.76 4.93
C PRO A 19 20.31 -19.14 5.09
N PRO A 20 19.83 -20.19 4.40
CA PRO A 20 18.44 -20.68 4.50
C PRO A 20 17.99 -21.10 5.90
N THR A 21 18.92 -21.28 6.85
CA THR A 21 18.68 -21.89 8.18
C THR A 21 18.38 -20.90 9.31
N THR A 22 18.19 -19.61 9.01
CA THR A 22 18.26 -18.56 10.05
C THR A 22 16.92 -18.32 10.81
N PHE A 23 15.82 -18.98 10.44
CA PHE A 23 14.51 -18.81 11.10
C PHE A 23 13.84 -20.13 11.46
N SER A 24 14.49 -20.97 12.28
CA SER A 24 13.81 -22.04 13.04
C SER A 24 13.39 -21.57 14.44
N SER A 25 13.30 -20.25 14.65
CA SER A 25 13.16 -19.66 15.97
C SER A 25 11.69 -19.54 16.35
N SER A 26 11.28 -20.30 17.35
CA SER A 26 10.03 -20.11 18.08
C SER A 26 9.91 -18.74 18.77
N ILE A 27 10.91 -17.86 18.64
CA ILE A 27 11.00 -16.55 19.29
C ILE A 27 10.67 -15.42 18.32
N LEU A 28 10.46 -15.70 17.02
CA LEU A 28 10.14 -14.65 16.05
C LEU A 28 8.75 -14.06 16.29
N THR A 29 8.70 -12.88 16.87
CA THR A 29 7.45 -12.15 17.15
C THR A 29 7.16 -11.03 16.16
N LYS A 30 8.16 -10.57 15.40
CA LYS A 30 8.03 -9.48 14.43
C LYS A 30 8.75 -9.78 13.12
N LEU A 31 8.06 -9.57 12.00
CA LEU A 31 8.60 -9.73 10.65
C LEU A 31 8.25 -8.51 9.79
N CYS A 32 9.23 -7.98 9.06
CA CYS A 32 9.07 -6.86 8.13
C CYS A 32 9.65 -7.25 6.77
N ILE A 33 8.88 -7.05 5.70
CA ILE A 33 9.27 -7.34 4.33
C ILE A 33 9.00 -6.11 3.47
N THR A 34 10.02 -5.69 2.72
CA THR A 34 9.91 -4.65 1.70
C THR A 34 10.37 -5.25 0.37
N THR A 35 9.51 -5.18 -0.64
CA THR A 35 9.81 -5.72 -1.98
C THR A 35 9.15 -4.86 -3.06
N ASN A 36 9.71 -4.90 -4.27
CA ASN A 36 9.11 -4.24 -5.45
C ASN A 36 8.13 -5.15 -6.20
N VAL A 37 8.19 -6.47 -5.98
CA VAL A 37 7.34 -7.46 -6.63
C VAL A 37 6.92 -8.49 -5.59
N PHE A 38 5.63 -8.84 -5.54
CA PHE A 38 5.12 -9.75 -4.51
C PHE A 38 5.67 -11.17 -4.61
N ASP A 39 6.00 -11.65 -5.81
CA ASP A 39 6.64 -12.96 -5.99
C ASP A 39 7.94 -13.10 -5.20
N ASP A 40 8.70 -12.02 -5.03
CA ASP A 40 9.90 -12.02 -4.19
C ASP A 40 9.53 -12.14 -2.70
N CYS A 41 8.43 -11.53 -2.25
CA CYS A 41 7.89 -11.79 -0.91
C CYS A 41 7.50 -13.26 -0.76
N LEU A 42 6.78 -13.84 -1.72
CA LEU A 42 6.45 -15.26 -1.69
C LEU A 42 7.68 -16.15 -1.75
N ARG A 43 8.75 -15.80 -2.47
CA ARG A 43 10.00 -16.55 -2.48
C ARG A 43 10.76 -16.41 -1.15
N LEU A 44 10.76 -15.23 -0.55
CA LEU A 44 11.31 -14.99 0.78
C LEU A 44 10.55 -15.80 1.84
N LEU A 45 9.24 -15.88 1.70
CA LEU A 45 8.39 -16.68 2.57
C LEU A 45 8.56 -18.18 2.21
N ASN A 46 8.19 -18.66 1.03
CA ASN A 46 8.24 -20.06 0.60
C ASN A 46 9.65 -20.69 0.57
N GLY A 47 10.67 -19.96 0.13
CA GLY A 47 12.06 -20.46 0.15
C GLY A 47 12.58 -20.69 1.58
N ARG A 48 11.99 -20.00 2.56
CA ARG A 48 12.28 -20.11 3.99
C ARG A 48 11.24 -20.96 4.76
N LEU A 49 10.04 -21.12 4.20
CA LEU A 49 8.90 -21.90 4.70
C LEU A 49 8.82 -23.31 4.09
N LYS A 50 9.66 -23.71 3.14
CA LYS A 50 9.72 -25.12 2.67
C LYS A 50 10.07 -26.13 3.78
N GLN A 51 10.49 -25.66 4.96
CA GLN A 51 10.60 -26.46 6.20
C GLN A 51 9.37 -26.37 7.11
N LEU A 52 8.49 -25.40 6.89
CA LEU A 52 7.27 -25.12 7.66
C LEU A 52 6.09 -25.48 6.75
N THR A 53 5.67 -26.74 6.81
CA THR A 53 4.65 -27.32 5.93
C THR A 53 3.31 -26.56 5.90
N THR A 54 3.09 -25.59 6.80
CA THR A 54 2.03 -24.59 6.72
C THR A 54 2.45 -23.28 7.40
N LEU A 55 2.05 -22.09 6.91
CA LEU A 55 2.24 -20.81 7.63
C LEU A 55 1.59 -20.79 9.04
N ASN A 56 0.74 -21.77 9.35
CA ASN A 56 0.25 -22.05 10.71
C ASN A 56 1.38 -22.34 11.72
N ASP A 57 2.62 -22.54 11.26
CA ASP A 57 3.79 -22.84 12.08
C ASP A 57 4.53 -21.59 12.61
N LEU A 58 3.98 -20.38 12.42
CA LEU A 58 4.46 -19.14 13.06
C LEU A 58 3.46 -18.60 14.14
N PRO A 59 3.01 -19.42 15.11
CA PRO A 59 1.99 -19.00 16.09
C PRO A 59 2.45 -17.83 16.98
N ASN A 60 3.76 -17.60 17.05
CA ASN A 60 4.35 -16.54 17.86
C ASN A 60 4.52 -15.23 17.10
N LEU A 61 4.29 -15.19 15.78
CA LEU A 61 4.36 -13.96 15.01
C LEU A 61 3.17 -13.06 15.38
N LYS A 62 3.46 -11.98 16.11
CA LYS A 62 2.47 -11.00 16.57
C LYS A 62 2.41 -9.75 15.71
N CYS A 63 3.54 -9.38 15.12
CA CYS A 63 3.67 -8.19 14.31
C CYS A 63 4.14 -8.55 12.89
N PHE A 64 3.39 -8.12 11.88
CA PHE A 64 3.78 -8.27 10.48
C PHE A 64 3.73 -6.93 9.75
N SER A 65 4.77 -6.64 8.98
CA SER A 65 4.81 -5.50 8.09
C SER A 65 5.18 -5.91 6.67
N LEU A 66 4.40 -5.41 5.71
CA LEU A 66 4.62 -5.64 4.29
C LEU A 66 4.54 -4.32 3.55
N THR A 67 5.63 -3.97 2.86
CA THR A 67 5.64 -2.93 1.83
C THR A 67 5.88 -3.61 0.49
N CYS A 68 4.91 -3.49 -0.40
CA CYS A 68 4.99 -4.11 -1.72
C CYS A 68 4.45 -3.14 -2.77
N ASP A 69 5.33 -2.78 -3.69
CA ASP A 69 4.93 -2.11 -4.91
C ASP A 69 4.48 -3.16 -5.95
N PHE A 70 3.69 -2.75 -6.94
CA PHE A 70 3.27 -3.55 -8.10
C PHE A 70 2.72 -4.97 -7.81
N ILE A 71 1.44 -5.04 -7.44
CA ILE A 71 0.71 -6.30 -7.23
C ILE A 71 -0.38 -6.43 -8.28
N ASP A 72 -0.28 -7.41 -9.17
CA ASP A 72 -1.33 -7.67 -10.18
C ASP A 72 -2.47 -8.57 -9.66
N ALA A 73 -2.21 -9.40 -8.63
CA ALA A 73 -3.16 -10.41 -8.17
C ALA A 73 -3.32 -10.43 -6.64
N CYS A 74 -3.68 -9.27 -6.05
CA CYS A 74 -3.84 -9.10 -4.60
C CYS A 74 -4.69 -10.20 -3.95
N ASP A 75 -5.85 -10.52 -4.53
CA ASP A 75 -6.80 -11.49 -3.95
C ASP A 75 -6.29 -12.92 -4.03
N ALA A 76 -5.48 -13.26 -5.03
CA ALA A 76 -4.91 -14.59 -5.19
C ALA A 76 -3.63 -14.79 -4.35
N GLN A 77 -2.97 -13.70 -3.92
CA GLN A 77 -1.64 -13.76 -3.34
C GLN A 77 -1.56 -13.20 -1.91
N ILE A 78 -2.00 -11.96 -1.70
CA ILE A 78 -1.95 -11.28 -0.40
C ILE A 78 -2.98 -11.85 0.56
N VAL A 79 -4.23 -11.98 0.11
CA VAL A 79 -5.34 -12.43 0.97
C VAL A 79 -5.08 -13.83 1.55
N PRO A 80 -4.68 -14.85 0.76
CA PRO A 80 -4.31 -16.15 1.30
C PRO A 80 -3.16 -16.05 2.30
N LEU A 81 -2.10 -15.30 2.00
CA LEU A 81 -0.96 -15.13 2.92
C LEU A 81 -1.43 -14.59 4.28
N LEU A 82 -2.18 -13.48 4.27
CA LEU A 82 -2.68 -12.82 5.47
C LEU A 82 -3.65 -13.70 6.25
N ARG A 83 -4.47 -14.52 5.58
CA ARG A 83 -5.36 -15.50 6.23
C ARG A 83 -4.62 -16.55 7.05
N HIS A 84 -3.40 -16.93 6.66
CA HIS A 84 -2.58 -17.86 7.44
C HIS A 84 -1.92 -17.20 8.67
N MET A 85 -1.98 -15.88 8.79
CA MET A 85 -1.43 -15.11 9.92
C MET A 85 -2.54 -14.61 10.86
N SER A 86 -3.50 -15.48 11.19
CA SER A 86 -4.70 -15.13 11.97
C SER A 86 -4.44 -14.72 13.42
N TYR A 87 -3.24 -15.00 13.95
CA TYR A 87 -2.81 -14.67 15.31
C TYR A 87 -2.13 -13.30 15.44
N LEU A 88 -2.02 -12.56 14.33
CA LEU A 88 -1.42 -11.22 14.35
C LEU A 88 -2.20 -10.28 15.26
N GLU A 89 -1.43 -9.53 16.03
CA GLU A 89 -1.88 -8.47 16.91
C GLU A 89 -1.67 -7.10 16.26
N GLU A 90 -0.62 -6.98 15.44
CA GLU A 90 -0.27 -5.78 14.69
C GLU A 90 0.03 -6.09 13.22
N LEU A 91 -0.61 -5.33 12.32
CA LEU A 91 -0.40 -5.43 10.89
C LEU A 91 -0.12 -4.04 10.30
N THR A 92 0.98 -3.91 9.57
CA THR A 92 1.31 -2.71 8.81
C THR A 92 1.47 -3.03 7.33
N VAL A 93 0.62 -2.49 6.47
CA VAL A 93 0.69 -2.77 5.02
C VAL A 93 0.78 -1.49 4.18
N TYR A 94 1.72 -1.46 3.25
CA TYR A 94 1.79 -0.48 2.17
C TYR A 94 1.73 -1.25 0.86
N LEU A 95 0.60 -1.16 0.15
CA LEU A 95 0.36 -1.96 -1.06
C LEU A 95 0.03 -1.05 -2.23
N SER A 96 0.67 -1.31 -3.35
CA SER A 96 0.29 -0.76 -4.64
C SER A 96 -0.22 -1.87 -5.55
N ILE A 97 -1.52 -1.86 -5.83
CA ILE A 97 -2.20 -2.90 -6.60
C ILE A 97 -2.60 -2.32 -7.95
N GLU A 98 -2.29 -3.04 -9.02
CA GLU A 98 -2.59 -2.63 -10.40
C GLU A 98 -3.55 -3.62 -11.06
N ASN A 99 -4.15 -3.20 -12.17
CA ASN A 99 -4.95 -4.07 -13.04
C ASN A 99 -6.15 -4.76 -12.34
N ARG A 100 -6.76 -4.14 -11.33
CA ARG A 100 -8.00 -4.67 -10.73
C ARG A 100 -9.23 -4.28 -11.55
N ASP A 101 -10.27 -5.11 -11.46
CA ASP A 101 -11.60 -4.77 -11.97
C ASP A 101 -12.36 -3.79 -11.06
N THR A 102 -11.99 -3.75 -9.77
CA THR A 102 -12.66 -2.97 -8.73
C THR A 102 -11.67 -2.44 -7.71
N PHE A 103 -11.98 -1.27 -7.11
CA PHE A 103 -11.19 -0.72 -6.03
C PHE A 103 -11.24 -1.58 -4.78
N VAL A 104 -10.13 -1.59 -4.04
CA VAL A 104 -10.13 -2.05 -2.66
C VAL A 104 -10.84 -1.00 -1.80
N ASP A 105 -12.06 -1.32 -1.40
CA ASP A 105 -12.91 -0.48 -0.55
C ASP A 105 -12.99 -1.03 0.89
N GLY A 106 -13.75 -0.36 1.76
CA GLY A 106 -13.90 -0.82 3.14
C GLY A 106 -14.64 -2.14 3.32
N THR A 107 -15.48 -2.53 2.34
CA THR A 107 -16.16 -3.83 2.36
C THR A 107 -15.16 -4.94 2.04
N HIS A 108 -14.33 -4.74 1.01
CA HIS A 108 -13.29 -5.68 0.62
C HIS A 108 -12.28 -5.89 1.76
N LEU A 109 -11.77 -4.80 2.36
CA LEU A 109 -10.84 -4.89 3.49
C LEU A 109 -11.44 -5.65 4.68
N HIS A 110 -12.71 -5.39 4.98
CA HIS A 110 -13.39 -6.11 6.05
C HIS A 110 -13.48 -7.61 5.75
N ASN A 111 -14.07 -7.96 4.61
CA ASN A 111 -14.41 -9.34 4.25
C ASN A 111 -13.19 -10.21 3.94
N GLU A 112 -12.15 -9.66 3.32
CA GLU A 112 -11.01 -10.46 2.86
C GLU A 112 -9.85 -10.49 3.86
N ILE A 113 -9.74 -9.48 4.73
CA ILE A 113 -8.61 -9.35 5.66
C ILE A 113 -9.09 -9.35 7.12
N LEU A 114 -9.89 -8.35 7.51
CA LEU A 114 -10.13 -8.09 8.93
C LEU A 114 -10.95 -9.18 9.64
N ILE A 115 -11.94 -9.80 8.98
CA ILE A 115 -12.72 -10.88 9.60
C ILE A 115 -11.87 -12.11 9.95
N HIS A 116 -10.72 -12.28 9.31
CA HIS A 116 -9.82 -13.41 9.52
C HIS A 116 -8.73 -13.15 10.57
N MET A 117 -8.69 -11.94 11.14
CA MET A 117 -7.67 -11.52 12.10
C MET A 117 -8.31 -11.03 13.42
N PRO A 118 -8.97 -11.92 14.18
CA PRO A 118 -9.71 -11.52 15.38
C PRO A 118 -8.84 -10.97 16.51
N GLN A 119 -7.52 -11.23 16.49
CA GLN A 119 -6.57 -10.74 17.50
C GLN A 119 -5.97 -9.37 17.14
N LEU A 120 -6.28 -8.85 15.94
CA LEU A 120 -5.69 -7.62 15.44
C LEU A 120 -6.24 -6.40 16.18
N HIS A 121 -5.38 -5.73 16.95
CA HIS A 121 -5.73 -4.50 17.65
C HIS A 121 -5.10 -3.27 16.99
N SER A 122 -4.03 -3.45 16.22
CA SER A 122 -3.38 -2.39 15.45
C SER A 122 -3.34 -2.74 13.95
N PHE A 123 -3.95 -1.91 13.12
CA PHE A 123 -3.87 -2.01 11.67
C PHE A 123 -3.52 -0.65 11.07
N VAL A 124 -2.30 -0.54 10.58
CA VAL A 124 -1.79 0.64 9.88
C VAL A 124 -1.70 0.28 8.40
N PHE A 125 -2.32 1.07 7.52
CA PHE A 125 -2.33 0.71 6.12
C PHE A 125 -2.36 1.88 5.17
N TYR A 126 -1.79 1.65 3.99
CA TYR A 126 -2.00 2.42 2.78
C TYR A 126 -2.14 1.42 1.63
N ILE A 127 -3.23 1.53 0.89
CA ILE A 127 -3.51 0.68 -0.27
C ILE A 127 -3.90 1.58 -1.43
N ARG A 128 -3.07 1.57 -2.47
CA ARG A 128 -3.39 2.12 -3.78
C ARG A 128 -3.97 1.00 -4.64
N THR A 129 -5.06 1.28 -5.34
CA THR A 129 -5.61 0.42 -6.37
C THR A 129 -5.75 1.20 -7.67
N ASP A 130 -5.16 0.69 -8.74
CA ASP A 130 -5.43 1.11 -10.11
C ASP A 130 -6.44 0.14 -10.75
N ILE A 131 -7.46 0.70 -11.40
CA ILE A 131 -8.40 -0.04 -12.23
C ILE A 131 -8.24 0.39 -13.70
N GLY A 132 -8.05 -0.61 -14.56
CA GLY A 132 -7.93 -0.41 -16.00
C GLY A 132 -9.24 0.07 -16.64
N THR A 133 -9.14 0.70 -17.81
CA THR A 133 -10.32 1.12 -18.59
C THR A 133 -11.16 -0.08 -19.03
N THR A 134 -12.38 -0.15 -18.51
CA THR A 134 -13.47 -0.96 -19.08
C THR A 134 -14.64 -0.05 -19.40
N ASP A 135 -15.36 -0.32 -20.49
CA ASP A 135 -16.49 0.50 -20.96
C ASP A 135 -17.64 0.62 -19.93
N SER A 136 -17.64 -0.22 -18.89
CA SER A 136 -18.63 -0.27 -17.81
C SER A 136 -18.14 0.32 -16.48
N MET A 137 -16.98 0.99 -16.46
CA MET A 137 -16.41 1.48 -15.20
C MET A 137 -17.30 2.52 -14.53
N ARG A 138 -17.93 2.14 -13.41
CA ARG A 138 -18.63 3.07 -12.53
C ARG A 138 -17.62 3.94 -11.79
N LYS A 139 -17.61 5.25 -12.08
CA LYS A 139 -16.81 6.23 -11.35
C LYS A 139 -17.38 6.42 -9.93
N LEU A 140 -16.73 5.82 -8.94
CA LEU A 140 -16.98 6.03 -7.52
C LEU A 140 -16.34 7.33 -7.02
N SER A 141 -17.14 8.16 -6.35
CA SER A 141 -16.64 9.36 -5.67
C SER A 141 -15.90 9.01 -4.38
N ASN A 142 -15.11 9.96 -3.86
CA ASN A 142 -14.55 9.86 -2.51
C ASN A 142 -15.63 9.54 -1.46
N ASN A 143 -16.82 10.14 -1.60
CA ASN A 143 -17.91 9.90 -0.65
C ASN A 143 -18.39 8.44 -0.73
N ASP A 144 -18.53 7.88 -1.93
CA ASP A 144 -18.93 6.48 -2.10
C ASP A 144 -17.95 5.54 -1.40
N ILE A 145 -16.63 5.72 -1.63
CA ILE A 145 -15.59 4.94 -0.96
C ILE A 145 -15.64 5.18 0.56
N GLN A 146 -15.73 6.43 1.01
CA GLN A 146 -15.79 6.76 2.44
C GLN A 146 -16.97 6.09 3.15
N GLN A 147 -18.12 5.91 2.49
CA GLN A 147 -19.25 5.19 3.08
C GLN A 147 -18.92 3.72 3.35
N THR A 148 -18.16 3.07 2.47
CA THR A 148 -17.77 1.66 2.65
C THR A 148 -16.79 1.49 3.82
N LEU A 149 -15.94 2.48 4.07
CA LEU A 149 -14.93 2.47 5.13
C LEU A 149 -15.55 2.55 6.53
N LYS A 150 -16.81 2.94 6.67
CA LYS A 150 -17.55 2.88 7.94
C LYS A 150 -17.64 1.47 8.54
N LYS A 151 -17.45 0.43 7.72
CA LYS A 151 -17.41 -0.98 8.19
C LYS A 151 -16.12 -1.29 8.97
N ILE A 152 -15.06 -0.53 8.77
CA ILE A 152 -13.80 -0.69 9.50
C ILE A 152 -13.98 -0.04 10.87
N LYS A 153 -14.35 -0.85 11.87
CA LYS A 153 -14.60 -0.38 13.24
C LYS A 153 -13.34 0.23 13.85
N ASN A 154 -13.52 1.25 14.68
CA ASN A 154 -12.49 1.83 15.56
C ASN A 154 -11.24 2.41 14.88
N GLN A 155 -11.26 2.64 13.56
CA GLN A 155 -10.16 3.26 12.84
C GLN A 155 -10.64 4.49 12.08
N LYS A 156 -9.85 5.57 12.17
CA LYS A 156 -10.01 6.71 11.27
C LYS A 156 -9.33 6.34 9.96
N VAL A 157 -10.11 6.35 8.88
CA VAL A 157 -9.63 5.98 7.54
C VAL A 157 -9.91 7.13 6.59
N GLY A 158 -8.91 7.48 5.79
CA GLY A 158 -9.00 8.43 4.70
C GLY A 158 -9.06 7.72 3.37
N CYS A 159 -9.62 8.40 2.37
CA CYS A 159 -9.57 7.95 0.99
C CYS A 159 -9.36 9.10 0.01
N MET A 160 -8.85 8.77 -1.17
CA MET A 160 -8.70 9.67 -2.31
C MET A 160 -8.96 8.87 -3.59
N THR A 161 -9.84 9.37 -4.45
CA THR A 161 -10.08 8.83 -5.79
C THR A 161 -9.70 9.87 -6.83
N TYR A 162 -9.08 9.38 -7.90
CA TYR A 162 -8.64 10.17 -9.02
C TYR A 162 -8.89 9.38 -10.31
N TYR A 163 -9.39 10.04 -11.35
CA TYR A 163 -9.73 9.38 -12.61
C TYR A 163 -8.91 10.02 -13.73
N PRO A 164 -7.72 9.47 -14.04
CA PRO A 164 -6.99 9.87 -15.23
C PRO A 164 -7.78 9.47 -16.49
N THR A 165 -7.31 9.91 -17.66
CA THR A 165 -7.95 9.63 -18.95
C THR A 165 -8.19 8.13 -19.19
N PHE A 166 -7.32 7.26 -18.67
CA PHE A 166 -7.33 5.82 -18.91
C PHE A 166 -7.45 4.97 -17.65
N GLY A 167 -8.29 5.37 -16.69
CA GLY A 167 -8.58 4.49 -15.56
C GLY A 167 -9.17 5.19 -14.35
N GLY A 168 -9.09 4.47 -13.23
CA GLY A 168 -9.37 5.01 -11.91
C GLY A 168 -8.27 4.63 -10.94
N ILE A 169 -7.87 5.56 -10.09
CA ILE A 169 -6.96 5.32 -8.98
C ILE A 169 -7.72 5.60 -7.69
N CYS A 170 -7.67 4.66 -6.75
CA CYS A 170 -8.20 4.82 -5.41
C CYS A 170 -7.09 4.59 -4.39
N HIS A 171 -7.02 5.46 -3.39
CA HIS A 171 -6.16 5.31 -2.23
C HIS A 171 -7.06 5.18 -1.00
N VAL A 172 -6.81 4.17 -0.17
CA VAL A 172 -7.42 4.02 1.15
C VAL A 172 -6.32 3.84 2.19
N PHE A 173 -6.43 4.53 3.32
CA PHE A 173 -5.33 4.57 4.29
C PHE A 173 -5.77 4.91 5.72
N SER A 174 -5.02 4.41 6.70
CA SER A 174 -5.19 4.74 8.10
C SER A 174 -4.80 6.20 8.41
N ILE A 175 -5.49 6.80 9.38
CA ILE A 175 -5.19 8.14 9.92
C ILE A 175 -4.79 8.00 11.41
N PRO A 176 -3.66 8.56 11.85
CA PRO A 176 -2.71 9.38 11.06
C PRO A 176 -1.99 8.59 9.98
N PHE A 177 -1.60 9.27 8.90
CA PHE A 177 -0.81 8.66 7.83
C PHE A 177 0.64 8.48 8.29
N LEU A 178 1.12 7.23 8.36
CA LEU A 178 2.41 6.88 8.96
C LEU A 178 3.53 6.57 7.96
N PHE A 179 3.24 6.56 6.66
CA PHE A 179 4.22 6.24 5.64
C PHE A 179 4.98 7.49 5.17
N ASP A 180 6.18 7.28 4.66
CA ASP A 180 7.10 8.33 4.19
C ASP A 180 6.91 8.69 2.72
N ARG A 181 6.17 7.86 1.97
CA ARG A 181 5.88 8.06 0.55
C ARG A 181 4.38 8.14 0.30
N LEU A 182 3.99 9.01 -0.62
CA LEU A 182 2.65 9.07 -1.17
C LEU A 182 2.74 9.32 -2.68
N GLU A 183 2.23 8.37 -3.47
CA GLU A 183 2.52 8.32 -4.90
C GLU A 183 1.26 8.23 -5.75
N MET A 184 1.38 8.75 -6.98
CA MET A 184 0.34 8.69 -8.02
C MET A 184 -1.01 9.26 -7.56
N ILE A 185 -0.97 10.38 -6.83
CA ILE A 185 -2.18 11.09 -6.41
C ILE A 185 -2.50 12.27 -7.35
N GLY A 186 -3.77 12.71 -7.39
CA GLY A 186 -4.21 13.91 -8.12
C GLY A 186 -3.81 15.23 -7.45
N ASN A 187 -4.11 16.37 -8.09
CA ASN A 187 -3.80 17.71 -7.54
C ASN A 187 -4.69 18.16 -6.35
N THR A 188 -5.66 17.34 -5.97
CA THR A 188 -6.61 17.58 -4.88
C THR A 188 -6.26 16.72 -3.67
N PHE A 189 -6.00 17.39 -2.54
CA PHE A 189 -5.67 16.71 -1.29
C PHE A 189 -6.85 16.75 -0.33
N PRO A 190 -7.08 15.69 0.46
CA PRO A 190 -8.00 15.75 1.57
C PRO A 190 -7.45 16.75 2.61
N ASN A 191 -8.32 17.27 3.47
CA ASN A 191 -7.91 18.18 4.55
C ASN A 191 -7.22 17.39 5.70
N ILE A 192 -6.10 16.75 5.38
CA ILE A 192 -5.27 15.91 6.24
C ILE A 192 -3.84 16.39 6.09
N ILE A 193 -3.14 16.59 7.20
CA ILE A 193 -1.71 16.92 7.20
C ILE A 193 -0.92 15.61 7.21
N PHE A 194 -0.11 15.41 6.19
CA PHE A 194 0.73 14.23 5.99
C PHE A 194 2.12 14.47 6.60
N ASN A 195 2.18 14.47 7.93
CA ASN A 195 3.40 14.83 8.68
C ASN A 195 4.59 13.92 8.41
N ASN A 196 4.39 12.67 7.99
CA ASN A 196 5.48 11.71 7.78
C ASN A 196 5.96 11.64 6.33
N VAL A 197 5.20 12.22 5.38
CA VAL A 197 5.52 12.11 3.95
C VAL A 197 6.72 12.99 3.61
N THR A 198 7.77 12.35 3.11
CA THR A 198 9.01 12.98 2.64
C THR A 198 9.17 12.88 1.13
N PHE A 199 8.47 11.95 0.48
CA PHE A 199 8.40 11.80 -0.98
C PHE A 199 6.96 11.89 -1.45
N LEU A 200 6.68 12.80 -2.39
CA LEU A 200 5.35 12.99 -2.98
C LEU A 200 5.45 12.93 -4.49
N MET A 201 4.67 12.03 -5.10
CA MET A 201 4.48 12.01 -6.55
C MET A 201 3.04 12.37 -6.90
N VAL A 202 2.87 13.49 -7.61
CA VAL A 202 1.56 14.00 -8.06
C VAL A 202 1.45 13.91 -9.57
N PHE A 203 0.30 13.42 -10.02
CA PHE A 203 -0.05 13.28 -11.43
C PHE A 203 -1.35 14.00 -11.72
N ASP A 204 -1.40 14.80 -12.77
CA ASP A 204 -2.64 15.42 -13.21
C ASP A 204 -2.69 15.65 -14.72
N SER A 205 -3.89 15.77 -15.28
CA SER A 205 -4.10 16.21 -16.67
C SER A 205 -4.20 17.74 -16.76
N ILE A 206 -4.44 18.41 -15.64
CA ILE A 206 -4.54 19.87 -15.54
C ILE A 206 -3.16 20.45 -15.20
N ALA A 207 -2.84 21.62 -15.78
CA ALA A 207 -1.61 22.34 -15.47
C ALA A 207 -1.56 22.75 -13.98
N PHE A 208 -0.44 22.48 -13.32
CA PHE A 208 -0.20 22.87 -11.93
C PHE A 208 -0.01 24.39 -11.83
N LYS A 209 -0.82 25.03 -10.98
CA LYS A 209 -0.76 26.48 -10.72
C LYS A 209 0.04 26.79 -9.46
N CYS A 210 0.38 28.06 -9.23
CA CYS A 210 1.12 28.48 -8.03
C CYS A 210 0.44 28.04 -6.72
N GLU A 211 -0.90 28.05 -6.68
CA GLU A 211 -1.67 27.64 -5.50
C GLU A 211 -1.48 26.16 -5.15
N PHE A 212 -1.13 25.32 -6.13
CA PHE A 212 -0.81 23.91 -5.87
C PHE A 212 0.40 23.80 -4.93
N PHE A 213 1.48 24.54 -5.19
CA PHE A 213 2.68 24.50 -4.37
C PHE A 213 2.44 25.01 -2.94
N ILE A 214 1.57 26.02 -2.78
CA ILE A 214 1.14 26.50 -1.46
C ILE A 214 0.39 25.38 -0.71
N ARG A 215 -0.50 24.65 -1.39
CA ARG A 215 -1.19 23.49 -0.79
C ARG A 215 -0.20 22.39 -0.42
N VAL A 216 0.76 22.07 -1.29
CA VAL A 216 1.79 21.06 -1.01
C VAL A 216 2.57 21.43 0.25
N ALA A 217 3.09 22.66 0.35
CA ALA A 217 3.82 23.12 1.53
C ALA A 217 2.98 23.06 2.82
N ARG A 218 1.67 23.31 2.72
CA ARG A 218 0.76 23.25 3.86
C ARG A 218 0.47 21.82 4.33
N PHE A 219 0.23 20.90 3.41
CA PHE A 219 -0.20 19.54 3.75
C PHE A 219 0.96 18.55 3.94
N PHE A 220 2.15 18.87 3.43
CA PHE A 220 3.33 18.01 3.46
C PHE A 220 4.53 18.74 4.08
N PRO A 221 4.51 19.04 5.39
CA PRO A 221 5.50 19.91 6.03
C PRO A 221 6.92 19.33 6.08
N LEU A 222 7.09 18.02 5.95
CA LEU A 222 8.39 17.33 5.94
C LEU A 222 8.83 16.89 4.53
N LEU A 223 8.20 17.42 3.48
CA LEU A 223 8.49 17.01 2.11
C LEU A 223 9.93 17.34 1.72
N LYS A 224 10.66 16.33 1.23
CA LYS A 224 12.04 16.45 0.74
C LYS A 224 12.10 16.34 -0.78
N GLU A 225 11.25 15.50 -1.36
CA GLU A 225 11.20 15.27 -2.79
C GLU A 225 9.76 15.39 -3.31
N LEU A 226 9.59 16.23 -4.34
CA LEU A 226 8.33 16.44 -5.04
C LEU A 226 8.52 16.07 -6.51
N GLN A 227 7.85 15.02 -6.95
CA GLN A 227 7.75 14.64 -8.34
C GLN A 227 6.38 15.02 -8.89
N ILE A 228 6.36 15.69 -10.04
CA ILE A 228 5.14 16.17 -10.68
C ILE A 228 5.17 15.74 -12.13
N SER A 229 4.10 15.08 -12.56
CA SER A 229 3.89 14.74 -13.96
C SER A 229 2.56 15.31 -14.44
N ASN A 230 2.60 15.96 -15.60
CA ASN A 230 1.40 16.36 -16.32
C ASN A 230 1.24 15.48 -17.54
N CYS A 231 0.22 14.63 -17.56
CA CYS A 231 -0.14 13.93 -18.78
C CYS A 231 -1.10 14.78 -19.58
N ARG A 232 -0.56 15.43 -20.62
CA ARG A 232 -1.39 15.99 -21.68
C ARG A 232 -2.26 14.86 -22.24
N SER A 233 -3.56 15.06 -22.27
CA SER A 233 -4.40 14.30 -23.20
C SER A 233 -3.84 14.55 -24.60
N PRO A 234 -3.60 13.53 -25.43
CA PRO A 234 -3.56 13.77 -26.85
C PRO A 234 -4.92 14.39 -27.21
N LEU A 235 -4.85 15.57 -27.82
CA LEU A 235 -6.01 16.25 -28.41
C LEU A 235 -6.66 15.35 -29.47
#